data_AF-A0A7J2S1Q2-F1
#
_entry.id   AF-A0A7J2S1Q2-F1
#
_cell.length_a   1.000
_cell.length_b   1.000
_cell.length_c   1.000
_cell.angle_alpha   90.00
_cell.angle_beta   90.00
_cell.angle_gamma   90.00
#
_symmetry.space_group_name_H-M   'P 1'
#
loop_
_entity.id
_entity.type
_entity.pdbx_description
1 polymer ?
#
loop_
_entity_poly.entity_id
_entity_poly.type
_entity_poly.pdbx_seq_one_letter_code
_entity_poly.pdbx_strand_id
1 'polypeptide(L)' 'MKLKGVPTKEEVLAIALSKLALKEDDIVLDIGCGTGNVSVAMSGYVKQVYAI' A
#
# COMPACT_ATOMS: atom_id res chain seq x y z
N MET A 1 16.14 -9.56 12.34
CA MET A 1 15.29 -10.74 12.02
C MET A 1 14.76 -10.53 10.61
N LYS A 2 15.07 -11.41 9.63
CA LYS A 2 14.48 -11.32 8.28
C LYS A 2 13.09 -11.97 8.32
N LEU A 3 12.04 -11.16 8.25
CA LEU A 3 10.70 -11.67 8.01
C LEU A 3 10.63 -12.15 6.55
N LYS A 4 10.21 -13.40 6.32
CA LYS A 4 9.89 -13.87 4.95
C LYS A 4 8.60 -13.21 4.53
N GLY A 5 8.69 -12.15 3.72
CA GLY A 5 7.53 -11.52 3.10
C GLY A 5 7.03 -12.35 1.93
N VAL A 6 5.70 -12.51 1.86
CA VAL A 6 4.99 -12.91 0.64
C VAL A 6 4.15 -11.72 0.17
N PRO A 7 3.80 -11.61 -1.12
CA PRO A 7 2.94 -10.54 -1.59
C PRO A 7 1.62 -10.50 -0.80
N THR A 8 1.12 -9.29 -0.54
CA THR A 8 -0.21 -9.11 0.05
C THR A 8 -1.26 -9.71 -0.89
N LYS A 9 -2.08 -10.62 -0.38
CA LYS A 9 -3.18 -11.22 -1.14
C LYS A 9 -4.24 -10.16 -1.50
N GLU A 10 -4.93 -10.36 -2.61
CA GLU A 10 -5.88 -9.38 -3.14
C GLU A 10 -7.03 -9.08 -2.16
N GLU A 11 -7.59 -10.10 -1.50
CA GLU A 11 -8.67 -9.93 -0.53
C GLU A 11 -8.24 -9.13 0.72
N VAL A 12 -6.97 -9.30 1.13
CA VAL A 12 -6.40 -8.54 2.26
C VAL A 12 -6.10 -7.11 1.84
N LEU A 13 -5.59 -6.91 0.62
CA LEU A 13 -5.33 -5.59 0.04
C LEU A 13 -6.61 -4.76 -0.05
N ALA A 14 -7.72 -5.34 -0.53
CA ALA A 14 -9.00 -4.64 -0.62
C ALA A 14 -9.50 -4.14 0.75
N ILE A 15 -9.38 -4.98 1.79
CA ILE A 15 -9.74 -4.60 3.16
C ILE A 15 -8.79 -3.50 3.67
N ALA A 16 -7.49 -3.63 3.44
CA ALA A 16 -6.51 -2.64 3.87
C ALA A 16 -6.78 -1.26 3.23
N LEU A 17 -7.02 -1.20 1.92
CA LEU A 17 -7.38 0.04 1.23
C LEU A 17 -8.66 0.66 1.80
N SER A 18 -9.69 -0.15 2.06
CA SER A 18 -10.93 0.32 2.70
C SER A 18 -10.69 0.92 4.08
N LYS A 19 -9.75 0.36 4.86
CA LYS A 19 -9.41 0.84 6.21
C LYS A 19 -8.53 2.09 6.21
N LEU A 20 -7.70 2.27 5.19
CA LEU A 20 -6.82 3.44 5.06
C LEU A 20 -7.59 4.74 4.80
N ALA A 21 -8.85 4.65 4.34
CA ALA A 21 -9.73 5.80 4.10
C ALA A 21 -9.05 6.92 3.27
N LEU A 22 -8.32 6.48 2.24
CA LEU A 22 -7.50 7.31 1.37
C LEU A 22 -8.32 8.41 0.68
N LYS A 23 -7.69 9.58 0.52
CA LYS A 23 -8.23 10.74 -0.18
C LYS A 23 -7.29 11.19 -1.28
N GLU A 24 -7.85 11.83 -2.30
CA GLU A 24 -7.10 12.26 -3.50
C GLU A 24 -5.89 13.15 -3.18
N ASP A 25 -5.94 13.97 -2.11
CA ASP A 25 -4.85 14.87 -1.72
C ASP A 25 -3.81 14.24 -0.77
N ASP A 26 -4.01 12.98 -0.36
CA ASP A 26 -3.12 12.33 0.60
C ASP A 26 -1.72 12.09 0.01
N ILE A 27 -0.71 12.20 0.88
CA ILE A 27 0.67 11.77 0.60
C ILE A 27 0.95 10.57 1.48
N VAL A 28 1.20 9.42 0.88
CA VAL A 28 1.31 8.13 1.58
C VAL A 28 2.76 7.65 1.61
N LEU A 29 3.19 7.15 2.77
CA LEU A 29 4.46 6.45 2.96
C LEU A 29 4.19 4.95 3.17
N ASP A 30 4.62 4.12 2.22
CA ASP A 30 4.56 2.66 2.27
C ASP A 30 5.89 2.10 2.74
N ILE A 31 5.96 1.67 4.00
CA ILE A 31 7.18 1.17 4.64
C ILE A 31 7.26 -0.34 4.51
N GLY A 32 8.35 -0.86 3.96
CA GLY A 32 8.53 -2.28 3.70
C GLY A 32 7.67 -2.74 2.53
N CYS A 33 7.64 -1.96 1.45
CA CYS A 33 6.70 -2.14 0.33
C CYS A 33 6.81 -3.49 -0.40
N GLY A 34 7.92 -4.23 -0.20
CA GLY A 34 8.11 -5.56 -0.76
C GLY A 34 8.05 -5.54 -2.29
N THR A 35 7.06 -6.22 -2.87
CA THR A 35 6.85 -6.23 -4.33
C THR A 35 6.19 -4.94 -4.86
N GLY A 36 5.73 -4.04 -3.99
CA GLY A 36 5.11 -2.76 -4.36
C GLY A 36 3.63 -2.85 -4.75
N ASN A 37 3.00 -4.02 -4.68
CA ASN A 37 1.59 -4.19 -5.07
C ASN A 37 0.65 -3.26 -4.28
N VAL A 38 0.93 -3.08 -2.99
CA VAL A 38 0.16 -2.18 -2.12
C VAL A 38 0.38 -0.72 -2.55
N SER A 39 1.63 -0.32 -2.79
CA SER A 39 1.98 1.03 -3.24
C SER A 39 1.29 1.40 -4.56
N VAL A 40 1.32 0.49 -5.54
CA VAL A 40 0.67 0.68 -6.85
C VAL A 40 -0.84 0.79 -6.67
N ALA A 41 -1.45 -0.08 -5.85
CA ALA A 41 -2.88 0.00 -5.61
C ALA A 41 -3.28 1.33 -4.96
N MET A 42 -2.51 1.86 -4.00
CA MET A 42 -2.77 3.16 -3.38
C MET A 42 -2.58 4.33 -4.34
N SER A 43 -1.65 4.25 -5.31
CA SER A 43 -1.33 5.35 -6.23
C SER A 43 -2.50 5.81 -7.12
N GLY A 44 -3.52 4.97 -7.29
CA GLY A 44 -4.75 5.35 -7.99
C GLY A 44 -5.73 6.18 -7.16
N TYR A 45 -5.52 6.30 -5.85
CA TYR A 45 -6.45 6.95 -4.91
C TYR A 45 -5.89 8.21 -4.25
N VAL A 46 -4.58 8.45 -4.35
CA VAL A 46 -3.86 9.48 -3.58
C VAL A 46 -2.95 10.30 -4.49
N LYS A 47 -2.53 11.47 -4.00
CA LYS A 47 -1.70 12.40 -4.75
C LYS A 47 -0.31 11.85 -5.02
N GLN A 48 0.29 11.21 -4.03
CA GLN A 48 1.65 10.71 -4.13
C GLN A 48 1.88 9.54 -3.16
N VAL A 49 2.64 8.54 -3.62
CA VAL A 49 3.13 7.44 -2.79
C VAL A 49 4.66 7.46 -2.78
N TYR A 50 5.24 7.31 -1.59
CA TYR A 50 6.66 7.02 -1.37
C TYR A 50 6.77 5.61 -0.80
N ALA A 51 7.59 4.76 -1.43
CA ALA A 51 7.78 3.38 -1.01
C ALA A 51 9.24 3.16 -0.59
N ILE A 52 9.47 2.64 0.62
CA ILE A 52 10.81 2.43 1.21
C ILE A 52 11.02 1.01 1.74
#